data_AF-A0A7S1WH21-F1
#
_entry.id   AF-A0A7S1WH21-F1
#
_cell.length_a   1.000
_cell.length_b   1.000
_cell.length_c   1.000
_cell.angle_alpha   90.00
_cell.angle_beta   90.00
_cell.angle_gamma   90.00
#
_symmetry.space_group_name_H-M   'P 1'
#
loop_
_entity.id
_entity.type
_entity.pdbx_description
1 polymer ?
#
loop_
_entity_poly.entity_id
_entity_poly.type
_entity_poly.pdbx_seq_one_letter_code
_entity_poly.pdbx_strand_id
1 'polypeptide(L)'
;GGSVLLLALLAAEAAALRVGPPQLPHPRHAAAVLAGSKLTCPAEHGIFPEAPARPQQLLQVSSELHAESASELEAESGRNFSFVRECRSIADKLSMLQPLLIPRLKLAFCYVPKVACTQFKDLFNFLNGLGNETLGFGHHYFMSMPKRLHMTMQNVTRENGWKFAAFTRDPLLRYLSAFGSTCVSTSGGKFEHVYECCGPTIQMPISDEDMIRRFEQRMALDAAVGLVRGDDHWVEQSEIMKQCSWRNFKPESLDYWGHLSGDVNQQVKSMLKVVNFTDDRVVDTFFPKNTRAGHTSPITVPPRELFRNKAIVKSLLKVFEDDYKRLPGVGCSFTDYILNGTSVFDLLNITTGLAAAVSKQNIQKANRPAGNWTRPRRNRTARSSAVQTAQAVPAPEQLQGASSTGGTRPSRIAPDQLGAQMDLDFS
;
A
#
# COMPACT_ATOMS: atom_id res chain seq x y z
N GLY A 1 -48.19 51.28 -27.48
CA GLY A 1 -48.23 50.69 -26.13
C GLY A 1 -47.19 49.59 -25.88
N GLY A 2 -46.76 48.82 -26.89
CA GLY A 2 -45.91 47.63 -26.67
C GLY A 2 -44.38 47.84 -26.63
N SER A 3 -43.85 48.97 -27.12
CA SER A 3 -42.38 49.14 -27.24
C SER A 3 -41.69 49.71 -25.99
N VAL A 4 -42.45 50.25 -25.03
CA VAL A 4 -41.86 50.81 -23.79
C VAL A 4 -41.61 49.71 -22.75
N LEU A 5 -42.36 48.60 -22.81
CA LEU A 5 -42.21 47.49 -21.86
C LEU A 5 -40.94 46.65 -22.13
N LEU A 6 -40.49 46.57 -23.39
CA LEU A 6 -39.31 45.77 -23.77
C LEU A 6 -37.99 46.47 -23.38
N LEU A 7 -37.95 47.82 -23.38
CA LEU A 7 -36.78 48.56 -22.88
C LEU A 7 -36.67 48.54 -21.34
N ALA A 8 -37.79 48.45 -20.61
CA ALA A 8 -37.78 48.34 -19.16
C ALA A 8 -37.29 46.95 -18.67
N LEU A 9 -37.60 45.88 -19.41
CA LEU A 9 -37.12 44.53 -19.11
C LEU A 9 -35.62 44.34 -19.41
N LEU A 10 -35.10 44.95 -20.49
CA LEU A 10 -33.67 44.89 -20.81
C LEU A 10 -32.80 45.76 -19.89
N ALA A 11 -33.35 46.83 -19.30
CA ALA A 11 -32.65 47.63 -18.30
C ALA A 11 -32.54 46.93 -16.92
N ALA A 12 -33.47 46.03 -16.60
CA ALA A 12 -33.45 45.27 -15.35
C ALA A 12 -32.38 44.16 -15.35
N GLU A 13 -32.05 43.57 -16.50
CA GLU A 13 -30.95 42.58 -16.60
C GLU A 13 -29.55 43.22 -16.59
N ALA A 14 -29.41 44.47 -17.04
CA ALA A 14 -28.12 45.18 -17.00
C ALA A 14 -27.71 45.65 -15.58
N ALA A 15 -28.66 45.77 -14.66
CA ALA A 15 -28.38 46.13 -13.26
C ALA A 15 -28.00 44.93 -12.37
N ALA A 16 -28.23 43.69 -12.82
CA ALA A 16 -27.89 42.47 -12.09
C ALA A 16 -26.43 42.00 -12.29
N LEU A 17 -25.67 42.62 -13.19
CA LEU A 17 -24.29 42.24 -13.52
C LEU A 17 -23.18 43.10 -12.88
N ARG A 18 -23.51 43.93 -11.88
CA ARG A 18 -22.55 44.76 -11.13
C ARG A 18 -22.40 44.39 -9.65
N VAL A 19 -22.72 43.16 -9.29
CA VAL A 19 -22.26 42.61 -8.00
C VAL A 19 -20.83 42.12 -8.22
N GLY A 20 -19.85 42.92 -7.79
CA GLY A 20 -18.46 42.48 -7.75
C GLY A 20 -18.33 41.16 -6.98
N PRO A 21 -17.30 40.34 -7.27
CA PRO A 21 -17.14 39.05 -6.61
C PRO A 21 -17.18 39.25 -5.09
N PRO A 22 -17.97 38.46 -4.34
CA PRO A 22 -17.95 38.54 -2.89
C PRO A 22 -16.51 38.34 -2.44
N GLN A 23 -15.97 39.32 -1.71
CA GLN A 23 -14.71 39.14 -0.99
C GLN A 23 -14.92 37.96 -0.05
N LEU A 24 -14.40 36.80 -0.45
CA LEU A 24 -14.38 35.62 0.39
C LEU A 24 -13.61 36.00 1.67
N PRO A 25 -14.18 35.75 2.86
CA PRO A 25 -13.43 35.94 4.08
C PRO A 25 -12.17 35.09 4.01
N HIS A 26 -11.01 35.73 4.17
CA HIS A 26 -9.74 35.03 4.31
C HIS A 26 -9.88 33.95 5.38
N PRO A 27 -9.52 32.68 5.10
CA PRO A 27 -9.49 31.63 6.10
C PRO A 27 -8.24 31.86 6.97
N ARG A 28 -8.32 32.83 7.88
CA ARG A 28 -7.54 32.80 9.11
C ARG A 28 -8.40 31.99 10.09
N HIS A 29 -7.80 31.03 10.79
CA HIS A 29 -8.43 30.08 11.73
C HIS A 29 -8.87 28.72 11.15
N ALA A 30 -7.93 27.96 10.57
CA ALA A 30 -8.04 26.49 10.54
C ALA A 30 -6.70 25.75 10.73
N ALA A 31 -5.60 26.45 11.01
CA ALA A 31 -4.25 25.85 11.10
C ALA A 31 -3.73 25.67 12.54
N ALA A 32 -4.55 25.89 13.57
CA ALA A 32 -4.05 26.04 14.95
C ALA A 32 -4.20 24.81 15.87
N VAL A 33 -4.57 23.63 15.37
CA VAL A 33 -4.78 22.44 16.23
C VAL A 33 -3.69 21.37 16.13
N LEU A 34 -2.74 21.46 15.17
CA LEU A 34 -1.73 20.40 14.96
C LEU A 34 -0.28 20.78 15.28
N ALA A 35 0.00 22.02 15.69
CA ALA A 35 1.35 22.48 15.97
C ALA A 35 1.62 22.49 17.49
N GLY A 36 1.81 21.33 18.12
CA GLY A 36 2.29 21.29 19.51
C GLY A 36 2.10 19.97 20.26
N SER A 37 1.22 19.09 19.79
CA SER A 37 0.98 17.80 20.42
C SER A 37 2.14 16.86 20.10
N LYS A 38 2.85 16.35 21.13
CA LYS A 38 3.72 15.18 20.93
C LYS A 38 2.91 14.11 20.21
N LEU A 39 3.50 13.53 19.16
CA LEU A 39 3.01 12.36 18.45
C LEU A 39 2.88 11.20 19.43
N THR A 40 1.79 11.21 20.16
CA THR A 40 1.38 10.16 21.08
C THR A 40 0.15 9.55 20.45
N CYS A 41 0.14 8.23 20.39
CA CYS A 41 -1.05 7.52 19.98
C CYS A 41 -2.21 8.00 20.84
N PRO A 42 -3.33 8.43 20.25
CA PRO A 42 -4.49 8.78 21.05
C PRO A 42 -4.80 7.57 21.94
N ALA A 43 -4.90 7.82 23.24
CA ALA A 43 -5.18 6.79 24.23
C ALA A 43 -6.63 6.33 24.05
N GLU A 44 -6.91 5.57 23.00
CA GLU A 44 -8.23 4.99 22.75
C GLU A 44 -8.19 3.49 23.01
N HIS A 45 -9.14 3.10 23.88
CA HIS A 45 -9.57 1.77 24.31
C HIS A 45 -8.97 0.57 23.56
N GLY A 46 -7.95 -0.04 24.18
CA GLY A 46 -7.40 -1.31 23.77
C GLY A 46 -8.44 -2.43 23.82
N ILE A 47 -8.93 -2.83 22.66
CA ILE A 47 -9.69 -4.06 22.45
C ILE A 47 -8.70 -5.10 21.90
N PHE A 48 -7.79 -5.58 22.74
CA PHE A 48 -7.07 -6.81 22.44
C PHE A 48 -6.97 -7.62 23.73
N PRO A 49 -7.60 -8.81 23.84
CA PRO A 49 -7.45 -9.64 25.02
C PRO A 49 -5.98 -10.06 25.18
N GLU A 50 -5.45 -9.89 26.39
CA GLU A 50 -4.12 -10.35 26.79
C GLU A 50 -4.01 -11.87 26.57
N ALA A 51 -3.00 -12.30 25.81
CA ALA A 51 -2.71 -13.72 25.61
C ALA A 51 -1.65 -14.19 26.61
N PRO A 52 -1.74 -15.44 27.12
CA PRO A 52 -0.75 -15.96 28.05
C PRO A 52 0.64 -16.08 27.41
N ALA A 53 1.66 -15.65 28.13
CA ALA A 53 3.06 -15.66 27.69
C ALA A 53 3.57 -17.10 27.45
N ARG A 54 4.13 -17.36 26.25
CA ARG A 54 4.89 -18.58 25.95
C ARG A 54 6.41 -18.29 25.97
N PRO A 55 7.26 -19.25 26.41
CA PRO A 55 8.71 -19.09 26.38
C PRO A 55 9.23 -19.04 24.93
N GLN A 56 10.08 -18.06 24.62
CA GLN A 56 10.77 -17.96 23.33
C GLN A 56 12.10 -18.72 23.37
N GLN A 57 12.30 -19.66 22.45
CA GLN A 57 13.61 -20.23 22.14
C GLN A 57 14.22 -19.46 20.96
N LEU A 58 15.47 -19.01 21.12
CA LEU A 58 16.23 -18.28 20.11
C LEU A 58 16.76 -19.29 19.07
N LEU A 59 16.24 -19.24 17.84
CA LEU A 59 16.80 -19.96 16.69
C LEU A 59 17.78 -19.04 15.95
N GLN A 60 19.05 -19.44 15.89
CA GLN A 60 20.03 -18.89 14.97
C GLN A 60 19.73 -19.45 13.57
N VAL A 61 19.32 -18.58 12.64
CA VAL A 61 19.11 -18.95 11.24
C VAL A 61 20.33 -18.48 10.45
N SER A 62 21.14 -19.43 9.98
CA SER A 62 22.19 -19.20 8.98
C SER A 62 21.58 -19.15 7.58
N SER A 63 22.09 -18.25 6.74
CA SER A 63 21.55 -17.94 5.40
C SER A 63 21.79 -19.01 4.33
N GLU A 64 22.39 -20.15 4.67
CA GLU A 64 22.78 -21.19 3.70
C GLU A 64 21.82 -22.40 3.67
N LEU A 65 20.83 -22.48 4.56
CA LEU A 65 19.98 -23.67 4.74
C LEU A 65 18.66 -23.71 3.95
N HIS A 66 18.41 -22.77 3.03
CA HIS A 66 17.08 -22.62 2.41
C HIS A 66 16.96 -23.11 0.96
N ALA A 67 18.07 -23.49 0.30
CA ALA A 67 17.98 -24.04 -1.05
C ALA A 67 17.67 -25.56 -1.07
N GLU A 68 18.16 -26.32 -0.08
CA GLU A 68 18.08 -27.79 -0.13
C GLU A 68 16.76 -28.35 0.43
N SER A 69 16.22 -27.82 1.53
CA SER A 69 15.02 -28.39 2.18
C SER A 69 13.70 -28.15 1.43
N ALA A 70 13.67 -27.22 0.48
CA ALA A 70 12.49 -26.99 -0.35
C ALA A 70 12.38 -28.04 -1.47
N SER A 71 13.51 -28.59 -1.93
CA SER A 71 13.57 -29.53 -3.05
C SER A 71 13.05 -30.93 -2.69
N GLU A 72 13.24 -31.38 -1.45
CA GLU A 72 12.80 -32.72 -1.02
C GLU A 72 11.28 -32.82 -0.82
N LEU A 73 10.60 -31.72 -0.45
CA LEU A 73 9.14 -31.68 -0.29
C LEU A 73 8.39 -31.55 -1.64
N GLU A 74 9.06 -31.13 -2.70
CA GLU A 74 8.46 -30.88 -4.02
C GLU A 74 8.39 -32.15 -4.89
N ALA A 75 9.21 -33.16 -4.58
CA ALA A 75 9.34 -34.38 -5.39
C ALA A 75 8.11 -35.31 -5.33
N GLU A 76 7.27 -35.23 -4.29
CA GLU A 76 6.17 -36.20 -4.08
C GLU A 76 4.84 -35.85 -4.77
N SER A 77 4.61 -34.60 -5.20
CA SER A 77 3.26 -34.17 -5.63
C SER A 77 2.98 -34.22 -7.14
N GLY A 78 4.01 -34.42 -7.98
CA GLY A 78 3.87 -34.55 -9.44
C GLY A 78 3.25 -33.34 -10.17
N ARG A 79 2.94 -32.25 -9.44
CA ARG A 79 2.47 -30.97 -9.99
C ARG A 79 3.23 -29.85 -9.28
N ASN A 80 4.25 -29.34 -9.94
CA ASN A 80 5.09 -28.27 -9.43
C ASN A 80 4.32 -26.93 -9.46
N PHE A 81 3.52 -26.67 -8.42
CA PHE A 81 2.79 -25.41 -8.25
C PHE A 81 3.49 -24.44 -7.27
N SER A 82 4.63 -24.82 -6.69
CA SER A 82 5.53 -23.92 -5.96
C SER A 82 6.35 -23.07 -6.95
N PHE A 83 5.68 -22.38 -7.86
CA PHE A 83 6.36 -21.45 -8.74
C PHE A 83 6.97 -20.33 -7.89
N VAL A 84 8.29 -20.32 -7.78
CA VAL A 84 9.04 -19.13 -7.37
C VAL A 84 8.83 -18.09 -8.46
N ARG A 85 8.11 -17.03 -8.13
CA ARG A 85 7.88 -15.93 -9.07
C ARG A 85 9.04 -14.96 -8.99
N GLU A 86 9.69 -14.70 -10.13
CA GLU A 86 10.79 -13.73 -10.17
C GLU A 86 10.28 -12.31 -9.90
N CYS A 87 10.95 -11.56 -9.04
CA CYS A 87 10.62 -10.15 -8.78
C CYS A 87 10.68 -9.29 -10.06
N ARG A 88 11.49 -9.68 -11.06
CA ARG A 88 11.72 -8.90 -12.29
C ARG A 88 10.50 -8.82 -13.20
N SER A 89 9.56 -9.76 -13.09
CA SER A 89 8.35 -9.77 -13.91
C SER A 89 7.25 -8.85 -13.39
N ILE A 90 7.47 -8.20 -12.24
CA ILE A 90 6.48 -7.29 -11.66
C ILE A 90 6.60 -5.94 -12.38
N ALA A 91 5.64 -5.67 -13.26
CA ALA A 91 5.58 -4.43 -14.00
C ALA A 91 5.39 -3.24 -13.05
N ASP A 92 6.02 -2.11 -13.36
CA ASP A 92 5.81 -0.85 -12.63
C ASP A 92 4.36 -0.38 -12.81
N LYS A 93 3.55 -0.55 -11.77
CA LYS A 93 2.14 -0.17 -11.72
C LYS A 93 1.91 1.15 -11.01
N LEU A 94 2.95 1.79 -10.48
CA LEU A 94 2.80 3.04 -9.71
C LEU A 94 2.22 4.18 -10.57
N SER A 95 2.49 4.16 -11.87
CA SER A 95 1.92 5.12 -12.82
C SER A 95 0.38 5.08 -12.93
N MET A 96 -0.27 4.03 -12.46
CA MET A 96 -1.73 3.91 -12.45
C MET A 96 -2.39 4.52 -11.20
N LEU A 97 -1.61 4.96 -10.22
CA LEU A 97 -2.12 5.49 -8.95
C LEU A 97 -2.59 6.95 -9.11
N GLN A 98 -3.76 7.13 -9.73
CA GLN A 98 -4.46 8.40 -9.76
C GLN A 98 -5.52 8.48 -8.65
N PRO A 99 -5.77 9.66 -8.06
CA PRO A 99 -6.81 9.80 -7.05
C PRO A 99 -8.19 9.51 -7.64
N LEU A 100 -9.12 9.03 -6.80
CA LEU A 100 -10.54 8.95 -7.14
C LEU A 100 -11.18 10.32 -6.95
N LEU A 101 -12.07 10.73 -7.85
CA LEU A 101 -12.72 12.03 -7.81
C LEU A 101 -14.24 11.88 -7.68
N ILE A 102 -14.89 12.80 -6.97
CA ILE A 102 -16.33 13.04 -7.04
C ILE A 102 -16.52 14.50 -7.44
N PRO A 103 -16.62 14.82 -8.74
CA PRO A 103 -16.57 16.20 -9.23
C PRO A 103 -17.69 17.08 -8.68
N ARG A 104 -18.91 16.54 -8.55
CA ARG A 104 -20.06 17.26 -7.99
C ARG A 104 -19.83 17.73 -6.56
N LEU A 105 -19.08 16.95 -5.78
CA LEU A 105 -18.74 17.27 -4.38
C LEU A 105 -17.38 17.95 -4.24
N LYS A 106 -16.62 18.08 -5.34
CA LYS A 106 -15.21 18.48 -5.35
C LYS A 106 -14.36 17.71 -4.31
N LEU A 107 -14.57 16.40 -4.21
CA LEU A 107 -13.78 15.53 -3.34
C LEU A 107 -12.77 14.73 -4.15
N ALA A 108 -11.49 14.80 -3.78
CA ALA A 108 -10.42 13.97 -4.32
C ALA A 108 -9.88 13.05 -3.22
N PHE A 109 -9.71 11.77 -3.55
CA PHE A 109 -9.30 10.73 -2.62
C PHE A 109 -8.09 9.96 -3.13
N CYS A 110 -6.98 10.01 -2.39
CA CYS A 110 -5.84 9.16 -2.68
C CYS A 110 -6.08 7.78 -2.08
N TYR A 111 -6.37 6.80 -2.93
CA TYR A 111 -6.56 5.43 -2.48
C TYR A 111 -5.20 4.76 -2.31
N VAL A 112 -5.05 4.01 -1.22
CA VAL A 112 -3.88 3.17 -0.95
C VAL A 112 -4.32 1.70 -1.08
N PRO A 113 -3.63 0.87 -1.88
CA PRO A 113 -3.88 -0.57 -1.92
C PRO A 113 -3.90 -1.21 -0.52
N LYS A 114 -4.82 -2.15 -0.34
CA LYS A 114 -5.07 -2.88 0.92
C LYS A 114 -5.49 -2.00 2.11
N VAL A 115 -6.00 -0.79 1.81
CA VAL A 115 -6.68 0.12 2.76
C VAL A 115 -8.16 0.28 2.37
N ALA A 116 -8.90 -0.84 2.31
CA ALA A 116 -10.29 -0.90 1.83
C ALA A 116 -10.52 -0.23 0.45
N CYS A 117 -9.52 -0.33 -0.44
CA CYS A 117 -9.53 0.39 -1.71
C CYS A 117 -10.67 -0.04 -2.63
N THR A 118 -11.11 -1.30 -2.60
CA THR A 118 -12.26 -1.76 -3.37
C THR A 118 -13.54 -1.05 -2.94
N GLN A 119 -13.80 -0.98 -1.63
CA GLN A 119 -14.98 -0.34 -1.05
C GLN A 119 -15.00 1.16 -1.36
N PHE A 120 -13.85 1.84 -1.27
CA PHE A 120 -13.73 3.24 -1.68
C PHE A 120 -13.99 3.43 -3.18
N LYS A 121 -13.47 2.56 -4.05
CA LYS A 121 -13.71 2.63 -5.50
C LYS A 121 -15.19 2.47 -5.81
N ASP A 122 -15.86 1.51 -5.17
CA ASP A 122 -17.29 1.26 -5.36
C ASP A 122 -18.13 2.44 -4.86
N LEU A 123 -17.82 2.97 -3.67
CA LEU A 123 -18.45 4.19 -3.13
C LEU A 123 -18.31 5.38 -4.07
N PHE A 124 -17.11 5.65 -4.58
CA PHE A 124 -16.86 6.78 -5.48
C PHE A 124 -17.57 6.61 -6.83
N ASN A 125 -17.56 5.40 -7.39
CA ASN A 125 -18.29 5.08 -8.61
C ASN A 125 -19.81 5.29 -8.40
N PHE A 126 -20.35 4.84 -7.28
CA PHE A 126 -21.76 5.03 -6.93
C PHE A 126 -22.12 6.51 -6.81
N LEU A 127 -21.30 7.30 -6.10
CA LEU A 127 -21.53 8.74 -5.92
C LEU A 127 -21.42 9.57 -7.22
N ASN A 128 -20.73 9.03 -8.23
CA ASN A 128 -20.66 9.59 -9.58
C ASN A 128 -21.76 9.08 -10.52
N GLY A 129 -22.65 8.20 -10.06
CA GLY A 129 -23.70 7.60 -10.90
C GLY A 129 -23.16 6.61 -11.95
N LEU A 130 -21.99 6.00 -11.71
CA LEU A 130 -21.31 5.10 -12.65
C LEU A 130 -21.61 3.60 -12.38
N GLY A 131 -22.60 3.29 -11.53
CA GLY A 131 -22.84 1.95 -10.97
C GLY A 131 -23.95 1.11 -11.61
N ASN A 132 -24.46 1.46 -12.79
CA ASN A 132 -25.77 0.97 -13.24
C ASN A 132 -25.87 -0.45 -13.82
N GLU A 133 -24.84 -1.30 -13.75
CA GLU A 133 -24.98 -2.68 -14.29
C GLU A 133 -24.69 -3.82 -13.31
N THR A 134 -23.92 -3.62 -12.24
CA THR A 134 -23.85 -4.57 -11.11
C THR A 134 -23.21 -3.85 -9.93
N LEU A 135 -23.95 -3.62 -8.86
CA LEU A 135 -23.39 -3.38 -7.53
C LEU A 135 -22.58 -4.64 -7.17
N GLY A 136 -21.29 -4.66 -7.49
CA GLY A 136 -20.49 -5.87 -7.42
C GLY A 136 -19.03 -5.51 -7.25
N PHE A 137 -18.48 -5.96 -6.12
CA PHE A 137 -17.08 -5.83 -5.76
C PHE A 137 -16.19 -6.25 -6.95
N GLY A 138 -15.52 -5.27 -7.57
CA GLY A 138 -14.39 -5.53 -8.44
C GLY A 138 -14.56 -5.37 -9.94
N HIS A 139 -15.70 -4.84 -10.41
CA HIS A 139 -15.83 -4.44 -11.81
C HIS A 139 -15.64 -2.92 -11.95
N HIS A 140 -14.75 -2.51 -12.86
CA HIS A 140 -14.50 -1.10 -13.19
C HIS A 140 -13.86 -0.23 -12.07
N TYR A 141 -12.80 -0.75 -11.43
CA TYR A 141 -12.01 -0.11 -10.36
C TYR A 141 -11.55 1.34 -10.59
N PHE A 142 -11.60 1.85 -11.82
CA PHE A 142 -10.93 3.08 -12.23
C PHE A 142 -11.88 4.10 -12.87
N MET A 143 -13.20 3.90 -12.79
CA MET A 143 -14.17 4.79 -13.45
C MET A 143 -14.21 6.19 -12.84
N SER A 144 -13.94 6.31 -11.54
CA SER A 144 -13.83 7.59 -10.86
C SER A 144 -12.44 8.24 -10.95
N MET A 145 -11.53 7.74 -11.81
CA MET A 145 -10.24 8.38 -12.06
C MET A 145 -10.36 9.61 -12.99
N PRO A 146 -9.46 10.60 -12.87
CA PRO A 146 -9.49 11.83 -13.68
C PRO A 146 -9.62 11.55 -15.18
N LYS A 147 -8.83 10.61 -15.70
CA LYS A 147 -8.86 10.23 -17.13
C LYS A 147 -10.23 9.73 -17.59
N ARG A 148 -10.95 8.97 -16.75
CA ARG A 148 -12.27 8.42 -17.07
C ARG A 148 -13.39 9.45 -16.92
N LEU A 149 -13.20 10.44 -16.06
CA LEU A 149 -14.12 11.55 -15.86
C LEU A 149 -13.84 12.75 -16.79
N HIS A 150 -12.91 12.61 -17.74
CA HIS A 150 -12.44 13.69 -18.62
C HIS A 150 -11.97 14.94 -17.85
N MET A 151 -11.32 14.73 -16.71
CA MET A 151 -10.79 15.78 -15.85
C MET A 151 -9.27 15.82 -15.86
N THR A 152 -8.73 17.02 -15.75
CA THR A 152 -7.30 17.27 -15.62
C THR A 152 -6.96 17.56 -14.16
N MET A 153 -5.84 17.03 -13.65
CA MET A 153 -5.44 17.25 -12.25
C MET A 153 -5.07 18.72 -11.97
N GLN A 154 -4.79 19.51 -13.00
CA GLN A 154 -4.58 20.96 -12.90
C GLN A 154 -5.81 21.70 -12.36
N ASN A 155 -7.02 21.16 -12.58
CA ASN A 155 -8.26 21.73 -12.08
C ASN A 155 -8.66 21.20 -10.70
N VAL A 156 -8.01 20.12 -10.24
CA VAL A 156 -8.26 19.47 -8.95
C VAL A 156 -7.34 20.08 -7.90
N THR A 157 -7.70 21.29 -7.44
CA THR A 157 -6.90 22.10 -6.53
C THR A 157 -7.73 22.69 -5.40
N ARG A 158 -7.06 23.00 -4.27
CA ARG A 158 -7.70 23.66 -3.12
C ARG A 158 -8.30 25.01 -3.50
N GLU A 159 -7.59 25.76 -4.35
CA GLU A 159 -8.01 27.07 -4.86
C GLU A 159 -9.32 26.97 -5.66
N ASN A 160 -9.53 25.85 -6.35
CA ASN A 160 -10.77 25.55 -7.05
C ASN A 160 -11.86 24.95 -6.14
N GLY A 161 -11.64 24.92 -4.83
CA GLY A 161 -12.59 24.43 -3.82
C GLY A 161 -12.57 22.91 -3.61
N TRP A 162 -11.54 22.20 -4.09
CA TRP A 162 -11.43 20.77 -3.83
C TRP A 162 -11.02 20.46 -2.40
N LYS A 163 -11.61 19.39 -1.88
CA LYS A 163 -11.24 18.73 -0.63
C LYS A 163 -10.45 17.48 -0.91
N PHE A 164 -9.44 17.23 -0.09
CA PHE A 164 -8.50 16.12 -0.26
C PHE A 164 -8.60 15.19 0.92
N ALA A 165 -8.78 13.91 0.63
CA ALA A 165 -8.88 12.87 1.64
C ALA A 165 -7.96 11.69 1.33
N ALA A 166 -7.52 11.00 2.37
CA ALA A 166 -6.84 9.72 2.25
C ALA A 166 -7.18 8.85 3.46
N PHE A 167 -7.05 7.55 3.30
CA PHE A 167 -7.03 6.60 4.41
C PHE A 167 -5.71 5.86 4.40
N THR A 168 -5.18 5.58 5.59
CA THR A 168 -4.00 4.73 5.77
C THR A 168 -4.33 3.53 6.66
N ARG A 169 -3.42 2.57 6.72
CA ARG A 169 -3.47 1.38 7.57
C ARG A 169 -2.10 1.17 8.18
N ASP A 170 -2.06 0.57 9.36
CA ASP A 170 -0.80 0.09 9.96
C ASP A 170 0.05 -0.63 8.90
N PRO A 171 1.32 -0.21 8.69
CA PRO A 171 2.16 -0.76 7.62
C PRO A 171 2.33 -2.28 7.71
N LEU A 172 2.42 -2.86 8.91
CA LEU A 172 2.53 -4.32 9.07
C LEU A 172 1.23 -5.01 8.69
N LEU A 173 0.07 -4.47 9.09
CA LEU A 173 -1.22 -5.03 8.67
C LEU A 173 -1.47 -4.85 7.16
N ARG A 174 -1.00 -3.76 6.56
CA ARG A 174 -1.05 -3.57 5.10
C ARG A 174 -0.18 -4.62 4.40
N TYR A 175 1.04 -4.84 4.89
CA TYR A 175 1.96 -5.87 4.41
C TYR A 175 1.35 -7.27 4.47
N LEU A 176 0.76 -7.65 5.62
CA LEU A 176 0.07 -8.94 5.76
C LEU A 176 -1.09 -9.07 4.77
N SER A 177 -1.85 -8.00 4.56
CA SER A 177 -2.93 -7.99 3.58
C SER A 177 -2.44 -8.15 2.15
N ALA A 178 -1.31 -7.53 1.79
CA ALA A 178 -0.66 -7.70 0.49
C ALA A 178 -0.18 -9.15 0.29
N PHE A 179 0.49 -9.72 1.29
CA PHE A 179 0.92 -11.12 1.29
C PHE A 179 -0.26 -12.08 1.07
N GLY A 180 -1.33 -11.95 1.85
CA GLY A 180 -2.51 -12.80 1.71
C GLY A 180 -3.18 -12.71 0.35
N SER A 181 -3.19 -11.54 -0.28
CA SER A 181 -3.80 -11.37 -1.61
C SER A 181 -2.95 -11.86 -2.77
N THR A 182 -1.63 -11.68 -2.69
CA THR A 182 -0.74 -11.90 -3.84
C THR A 182 -0.04 -13.26 -3.77
N CYS A 183 0.32 -13.70 -2.56
CA CYS A 183 1.14 -14.88 -2.30
C CYS A 183 0.35 -16.10 -1.83
N VAL A 184 -0.90 -15.93 -1.38
CA VAL A 184 -1.73 -17.03 -0.88
C VAL A 184 -2.92 -17.23 -1.82
N SER A 185 -3.11 -18.46 -2.29
CA SER A 185 -4.30 -18.82 -3.06
C SER A 185 -5.52 -19.02 -2.15
N THR A 186 -6.71 -18.94 -2.73
CA THR A 186 -7.93 -19.42 -2.07
C THR A 186 -7.93 -20.94 -1.98
N SER A 187 -8.87 -21.53 -1.23
CA SER A 187 -9.08 -22.98 -1.19
C SER A 187 -9.36 -23.60 -2.57
N GLY A 188 -9.85 -22.80 -3.53
CA GLY A 188 -10.01 -23.18 -4.94
C GLY A 188 -8.75 -23.00 -5.79
N GLY A 189 -7.61 -22.69 -5.18
CA GLY A 189 -6.34 -22.52 -5.86
C GLY A 189 -6.19 -21.25 -6.70
N LYS A 190 -7.09 -20.28 -6.53
CA LYS A 190 -7.05 -19.02 -7.26
C LYS A 190 -6.29 -17.97 -6.45
N PHE A 191 -5.33 -17.30 -7.08
CA PHE A 191 -4.70 -16.10 -6.51
C PHE A 191 -5.51 -14.88 -6.93
N GLU A 192 -5.65 -13.89 -6.03
CA GLU A 192 -6.24 -12.58 -6.39
C GLU A 192 -5.38 -11.92 -7.48
N HIS A 193 -4.05 -12.00 -7.31
CA HIS A 193 -3.07 -11.44 -8.23
C HIS A 193 -1.96 -12.44 -8.58
N VAL A 194 -2.10 -13.10 -9.73
CA VAL A 194 -1.24 -14.21 -10.18
C VAL A 194 0.21 -13.79 -10.46
N TYR A 195 0.53 -12.50 -10.57
CA TYR A 195 1.87 -12.04 -10.96
C TYR A 195 2.53 -11.06 -9.99
N GLU A 196 1.96 -10.86 -8.80
CA GLU A 196 2.38 -9.77 -7.88
C GLU A 196 3.06 -10.27 -6.59
N CYS A 197 3.04 -11.59 -6.34
CA CYS A 197 3.92 -12.15 -5.32
C CYS A 197 5.30 -12.34 -5.93
N CYS A 198 6.33 -11.73 -5.33
CA CYS A 198 7.70 -12.15 -5.57
C CYS A 198 8.10 -13.26 -4.59
N GLY A 199 8.68 -14.34 -5.10
CA GLY A 199 9.12 -15.48 -4.30
C GLY A 199 8.09 -16.62 -4.24
N PRO A 200 8.21 -17.52 -3.23
CA PRO A 200 7.35 -18.69 -3.11
C PRO A 200 5.89 -18.32 -2.89
N THR A 201 5.01 -19.00 -3.62
CA THR A 201 3.56 -18.89 -3.45
C THR A 201 3.01 -20.02 -2.59
N ILE A 202 1.84 -19.80 -1.99
CA ILE A 202 1.18 -20.74 -1.09
C ILE A 202 -0.11 -21.24 -1.73
N GLN A 203 -0.15 -22.55 -1.98
CA GLN A 203 -1.36 -23.23 -2.38
C GLN A 203 -2.14 -23.69 -1.14
N MET A 204 -3.38 -23.24 -0.95
CA MET A 204 -4.20 -23.70 0.17
C MET A 204 -4.81 -25.07 -0.12
N PRO A 205 -5.06 -25.91 0.92
CA PRO A 205 -4.81 -25.65 2.34
C PRO A 205 -3.37 -25.96 2.78
N ILE A 206 -2.86 -25.23 3.76
CA ILE A 206 -1.64 -25.56 4.52
C ILE A 206 -1.90 -25.43 6.02
N SER A 207 -1.01 -25.98 6.85
CA SER A 207 -1.10 -25.80 8.31
C SER A 207 -0.82 -24.35 8.72
N ASP A 208 -1.38 -23.93 9.87
CA ASP A 208 -1.12 -22.60 10.42
C ASP A 208 0.38 -22.35 10.66
N GLU A 209 1.11 -23.38 11.12
CA GLU A 209 2.56 -23.28 11.36
C GLU A 209 3.35 -23.14 10.05
N ASP A 210 2.94 -23.84 8.99
CA ASP A 210 3.54 -23.64 7.66
C ASP A 210 3.23 -22.23 7.13
N MET A 211 2.02 -21.71 7.35
CA MET A 211 1.65 -20.35 6.96
C MET A 211 2.53 -19.32 7.67
N ILE A 212 2.71 -19.47 8.98
CA ILE A 212 3.58 -18.59 9.77
C ILE A 212 5.02 -18.68 9.27
N ARG A 213 5.56 -19.89 9.08
CA ARG A 213 6.93 -20.07 8.58
C ARG A 213 7.13 -19.41 7.22
N ARG A 214 6.21 -19.59 6.27
CA ARG A 214 6.29 -18.98 4.93
C ARG A 214 6.17 -17.46 4.98
N PHE A 215 5.31 -16.93 5.85
CA PHE A 215 5.19 -15.49 6.06
C PHE A 215 6.48 -14.89 6.66
N GLU A 216 7.05 -15.53 7.68
CA GLU A 216 8.34 -15.13 8.27
C GLU A 216 9.48 -15.17 7.25
N GLN A 217 9.55 -16.21 6.41
CA GLN A 217 10.51 -16.28 5.31
C GLN A 217 10.38 -15.10 4.35
N ARG A 218 9.15 -14.74 3.97
CA ARG A 218 8.93 -13.60 3.07
C ARG A 218 9.29 -12.27 3.72
N MET A 219 8.94 -12.06 4.99
CA MET A 219 9.34 -10.86 5.73
C MET A 219 10.87 -10.75 5.85
N ALA A 220 11.57 -11.86 6.13
CA ALA A 220 13.03 -11.88 6.22
C ALA A 220 13.69 -11.52 4.88
N LEU A 221 13.15 -12.03 3.77
CA LEU A 221 13.62 -11.67 2.43
C LEU A 221 13.46 -10.16 2.18
N ASP A 222 12.26 -9.62 2.36
CA ASP A 222 11.98 -8.20 2.11
C ASP A 222 12.76 -7.28 3.06
N ALA A 223 13.01 -7.73 4.30
CA ALA A 223 13.89 -7.02 5.23
C ALA A 223 15.35 -6.97 4.77
N ALA A 224 15.83 -8.00 4.08
CA ALA A 224 17.20 -8.08 3.59
C ALA A 224 17.39 -7.33 2.26
N VAL A 225 16.43 -7.41 1.34
CA VAL A 225 16.57 -6.89 -0.03
C VAL A 225 15.78 -5.60 -0.29
N GLY A 226 14.91 -5.21 0.65
CA GLY A 226 13.92 -4.15 0.47
C GLY A 226 12.63 -4.65 -0.19
N LEU A 227 11.65 -3.74 -0.32
CA LEU A 227 10.35 -4.04 -0.94
C LEU A 227 10.49 -4.23 -2.46
N VAL A 228 9.55 -4.99 -3.01
CA VAL A 228 9.37 -5.10 -4.46
C VAL A 228 9.11 -3.70 -5.03
N ARG A 229 10.04 -3.19 -5.84
CA ARG A 229 9.90 -1.88 -6.48
C ARG A 229 8.85 -1.94 -7.58
N GLY A 230 8.06 -0.87 -7.71
CA GLY A 230 7.07 -0.73 -8.78
C GLY A 230 5.74 -1.44 -8.52
N ASP A 231 5.63 -2.21 -7.44
CA ASP A 231 4.37 -2.85 -7.03
C ASP A 231 3.64 -1.99 -5.98
N ASP A 232 2.40 -1.59 -6.31
CA ASP A 232 1.59 -0.73 -5.45
C ASP A 232 1.08 -1.44 -4.19
N HIS A 233 1.13 -2.77 -4.13
CA HIS A 233 0.77 -3.53 -2.93
C HIS A 233 1.87 -3.54 -1.87
N TRP A 234 3.13 -3.53 -2.31
CA TRP A 234 4.28 -3.69 -1.44
C TRP A 234 4.98 -2.37 -1.11
N VAL A 235 4.91 -1.38 -1.99
CA VAL A 235 5.53 -0.06 -1.77
C VAL A 235 4.91 0.66 -0.56
N GLU A 236 5.69 1.50 0.12
CA GLU A 236 5.27 2.40 1.20
C GLU A 236 4.01 3.25 0.87
N GLN A 237 3.15 3.45 1.86
CA GLN A 237 1.94 4.30 1.75
C GLN A 237 2.28 5.74 1.41
N SER A 238 3.33 6.26 2.05
CA SER A 238 3.80 7.62 1.83
C SER A 238 4.28 7.82 0.39
N GLU A 239 4.83 6.79 -0.25
CA GLU A 239 5.21 6.83 -1.66
C GLU A 239 3.97 6.84 -2.56
N ILE A 240 2.96 6.02 -2.28
CA ILE A 240 1.66 6.06 -2.99
C ILE A 240 1.04 7.46 -2.91
N MET A 241 1.05 8.08 -1.72
CA MET A 241 0.51 9.42 -1.53
C MET A 241 1.29 10.49 -2.32
N LYS A 242 2.60 10.31 -2.54
CA LYS A 242 3.37 11.19 -3.44
C LYS A 242 2.90 11.07 -4.87
N GLN A 243 2.62 9.85 -5.35
CA GLN A 243 2.13 9.59 -6.71
C GLN A 243 0.75 10.20 -6.96
N CYS A 244 -0.15 10.21 -5.95
CA CYS A 244 -1.44 10.89 -6.05
C CYS A 244 -1.32 12.42 -6.24
N SER A 245 -0.27 13.03 -5.67
CA SER A 245 0.16 14.43 -5.70
C SER A 245 0.57 14.85 -4.29
N TRP A 246 1.89 14.82 -4.00
CA TRP A 246 2.37 15.16 -2.65
C TRP A 246 1.95 16.55 -2.16
N ARG A 247 1.81 17.52 -3.07
CA ARG A 247 1.33 18.87 -2.72
C ARG A 247 -0.06 18.84 -2.08
N ASN A 248 -0.94 17.98 -2.58
CA ASN A 248 -2.34 17.91 -2.17
C ASN A 248 -2.64 16.81 -1.16
N PHE A 249 -1.84 15.73 -1.15
CA PHE A 249 -2.08 14.53 -0.36
C PHE A 249 -1.06 14.28 0.74
N LYS A 250 -0.13 15.20 1.02
CA LYS A 250 0.66 15.12 2.26
C LYS A 250 -0.26 15.29 3.48
N PRO A 251 -0.02 14.60 4.61
CA PRO A 251 -0.97 14.55 5.72
C PRO A 251 -1.42 15.90 6.26
N GLU A 252 -0.50 16.86 6.42
CA GLU A 252 -0.81 18.21 6.89
C GLU A 252 -1.63 19.05 5.89
N SER A 253 -1.82 18.55 4.68
CA SER A 253 -2.61 19.15 3.61
C SER A 253 -3.79 18.29 3.23
N LEU A 254 -4.27 17.40 4.09
CA LEU A 254 -5.55 16.71 3.89
C LEU A 254 -6.67 17.48 4.62
N ASP A 255 -7.86 17.55 4.00
CA ASP A 255 -9.07 18.00 4.70
C ASP A 255 -9.66 16.88 5.55
N TYR A 256 -9.37 15.63 5.20
CA TYR A 256 -9.70 14.47 6.02
C TYR A 256 -8.62 13.39 5.91
N TRP A 257 -8.23 12.82 7.03
CA TRP A 257 -7.34 11.68 7.06
C TRP A 257 -7.87 10.63 8.03
N GLY A 258 -8.19 9.46 7.50
CA GLY A 258 -8.67 8.32 8.27
C GLY A 258 -7.64 7.20 8.39
N HIS A 259 -7.89 6.28 9.31
CA HIS A 259 -7.12 5.07 9.52
C HIS A 259 -8.04 3.85 9.48
N LEU A 260 -7.62 2.76 8.83
CA LEU A 260 -8.40 1.52 8.77
C LEU A 260 -8.40 0.72 10.10
N SER A 261 -8.20 1.40 11.21
CA SER A 261 -8.35 0.90 12.58
C SER A 261 -9.57 1.56 13.22
N GLY A 262 -10.29 0.82 14.07
CA GLY A 262 -11.49 1.32 14.74
C GLY A 262 -12.73 1.35 13.85
N ASP A 263 -13.66 2.27 14.12
CA ASP A 263 -14.93 2.40 13.39
C ASP A 263 -14.71 3.08 12.02
N VAL A 264 -14.42 2.27 11.00
CA VAL A 264 -14.20 2.76 9.62
C VAL A 264 -15.48 3.36 9.04
N ASN A 265 -16.67 2.84 9.38
CA ASN A 265 -17.95 3.40 8.92
C ASN A 265 -18.09 4.86 9.35
N GLN A 266 -17.90 5.13 10.65
CA GLN A 266 -17.99 6.46 11.20
C GLN A 266 -16.90 7.40 10.65
N GLN A 267 -15.70 6.88 10.39
CA GLN A 267 -14.65 7.63 9.73
C GLN A 267 -15.04 8.03 8.30
N VAL A 268 -15.58 7.12 7.49
CA VAL A 268 -16.03 7.45 6.13
C VAL A 268 -17.18 8.46 6.12
N LYS A 269 -18.12 8.37 7.07
CA LYS A 269 -19.16 9.39 7.27
C LYS A 269 -18.54 10.76 7.58
N SER A 270 -17.53 10.77 8.45
CA SER A 270 -16.83 12.01 8.82
C SER A 270 -16.05 12.60 7.65
N MET A 271 -15.44 11.76 6.81
CA MET A 271 -14.81 12.18 5.55
C MET A 271 -15.82 12.85 4.62
N LEU A 272 -16.98 12.24 4.40
CA LEU A 272 -17.98 12.78 3.48
C LEU A 272 -18.65 14.07 4.00
N LYS A 273 -18.73 14.26 5.32
CA LYS A 273 -19.18 15.51 5.93
C LYS A 273 -18.29 16.71 5.58
N VAL A 274 -17.00 16.52 5.27
CA VAL A 274 -16.11 17.65 4.87
C VAL A 274 -16.51 18.30 3.53
N VAL A 275 -17.33 17.60 2.73
CA VAL A 275 -17.93 18.08 1.48
C VAL A 275 -19.46 18.17 1.58
N ASN A 276 -20.00 18.31 2.79
CA ASN A 276 -21.43 18.45 3.09
C ASN A 276 -22.31 17.30 2.55
N PHE A 277 -21.75 16.09 2.41
CA PHE A 277 -22.53 14.91 2.07
C PHE A 277 -23.04 14.24 3.36
N THR A 278 -24.35 14.02 3.45
CA THR A 278 -25.03 13.63 4.69
C THR A 278 -25.86 12.33 4.59
N ASP A 279 -25.89 11.66 3.44
CA ASP A 279 -26.63 10.39 3.30
C ASP A 279 -25.82 9.21 3.85
N ASP A 280 -25.89 9.03 5.17
CA ASP A 280 -25.20 7.98 5.91
C ASP A 280 -25.54 6.56 5.42
N ARG A 281 -26.72 6.35 4.81
CA ARG A 281 -27.16 5.04 4.30
C ARG A 281 -26.29 4.55 3.15
N VAL A 282 -25.77 5.49 2.34
CA VAL A 282 -24.82 5.16 1.28
C VAL A 282 -23.53 4.62 1.90
N VAL A 283 -23.03 5.26 2.96
CA VAL A 283 -21.83 4.77 3.66
C VAL A 283 -22.09 3.41 4.31
N ASP A 284 -23.24 3.21 4.95
CA ASP A 284 -23.62 1.94 5.58
C ASP A 284 -23.69 0.78 4.58
N THR A 285 -23.92 1.07 3.30
CA THR A 285 -23.94 0.05 2.22
C THR A 285 -22.53 -0.44 1.88
N PHE A 286 -21.54 0.46 1.78
CA PHE A 286 -20.18 0.11 1.36
C PHE A 286 -19.24 -0.21 2.54
N PHE A 287 -19.52 0.34 3.71
CA PHE A 287 -18.76 0.18 4.95
C PHE A 287 -19.72 -0.18 6.08
N PRO A 288 -20.36 -1.34 6.08
CA PRO A 288 -21.31 -1.72 7.13
C PRO A 288 -20.63 -1.82 8.50
N LYS A 289 -21.35 -1.45 9.57
CA LYS A 289 -20.80 -1.38 10.93
C LYS A 289 -20.46 -2.75 11.54
N ASN A 290 -21.29 -3.75 11.26
CA ASN A 290 -21.28 -5.04 11.96
C ASN A 290 -20.86 -6.20 11.07
N THR A 291 -20.49 -5.95 9.81
CA THR A 291 -20.08 -6.99 8.88
C THR A 291 -18.83 -6.55 8.12
N ARG A 292 -18.03 -7.52 7.67
CA ARG A 292 -16.89 -7.24 6.81
C ARG A 292 -17.39 -7.16 5.37
N ALA A 293 -17.23 -6.00 4.74
CA ALA A 293 -17.52 -5.85 3.31
C ALA A 293 -16.26 -6.09 2.46
N GLY A 294 -16.47 -6.64 1.26
CA GLY A 294 -15.48 -6.84 0.20
C GLY A 294 -14.43 -7.92 0.45
N HIS A 295 -13.27 -7.81 -0.20
CA HIS A 295 -12.29 -8.91 -0.25
C HIS A 295 -11.64 -9.19 1.10
N THR A 296 -11.71 -10.46 1.52
CA THR A 296 -11.00 -10.99 2.69
C THR A 296 -9.82 -11.85 2.24
N SER A 297 -8.71 -11.76 2.98
CA SER A 297 -7.57 -12.65 2.80
C SER A 297 -7.96 -14.11 3.12
N PRO A 298 -7.41 -15.12 2.41
CA PRO A 298 -7.61 -16.53 2.75
C PRO A 298 -6.88 -16.96 4.04
N ILE A 299 -6.07 -16.07 4.64
CA ILE A 299 -5.31 -16.35 5.86
C ILE A 299 -6.23 -16.34 7.08
N THR A 300 -6.35 -17.50 7.74
CA THR A 300 -7.10 -17.69 8.99
C THR A 300 -6.26 -17.47 10.24
N VAL A 301 -4.92 -17.54 10.12
CA VAL A 301 -4.00 -17.37 11.24
C VAL A 301 -4.13 -15.95 11.82
N PRO A 302 -4.30 -15.80 13.15
CA PRO A 302 -4.38 -14.48 13.77
C PRO A 302 -3.11 -13.66 13.50
N PRO A 303 -3.22 -12.34 13.19
CA PRO A 303 -2.06 -11.49 12.93
C PRO A 303 -0.97 -11.56 14.00
N ARG A 304 -1.33 -11.67 15.29
CA ARG A 304 -0.36 -11.77 16.38
C ARG A 304 0.60 -12.96 16.24
N GLU A 305 0.13 -14.09 15.72
CA GLU A 305 0.93 -15.29 15.55
C GLU A 305 1.85 -15.16 14.33
N LEU A 306 1.36 -14.52 13.26
CA LEU A 306 2.15 -14.22 12.06
C LEU A 306 3.31 -13.24 12.34
N PHE A 307 3.14 -12.35 13.32
CA PHE A 307 4.17 -11.40 13.78
C PHE A 307 4.82 -11.80 15.11
N ARG A 308 4.88 -13.10 15.41
CA ARG A 308 5.48 -13.61 16.66
C ARG A 308 7.00 -13.44 16.70
N ASN A 309 7.69 -13.56 15.56
CA ASN A 309 9.14 -13.37 15.47
C ASN A 309 9.53 -11.89 15.52
N LYS A 310 9.80 -11.39 16.73
CA LYS A 310 10.08 -9.96 16.97
C LYS A 310 11.36 -9.46 16.29
N ALA A 311 12.33 -10.33 16.03
CA ALA A 311 13.55 -9.93 15.33
C ALA A 311 13.25 -9.55 13.88
N ILE A 312 12.48 -10.40 13.17
CA ILE A 312 12.05 -10.14 11.79
C ILE A 312 11.12 -8.91 11.74
N VAL A 313 10.18 -8.79 12.68
CA VAL A 313 9.30 -7.61 12.77
C VAL A 313 10.12 -6.33 12.87
N LYS A 314 11.13 -6.25 13.74
CA LYS A 314 11.98 -5.06 13.88
C LYS A 314 12.71 -4.71 12.58
N SER A 315 13.21 -5.71 11.85
CA SER A 315 13.84 -5.47 10.55
C SER A 315 12.83 -4.96 9.52
N LEU A 316 11.60 -5.49 9.50
CA LEU A 316 10.54 -5.02 8.61
C LEU A 316 10.04 -3.62 8.97
N LEU A 317 10.03 -3.23 10.25
CA LEU A 317 9.73 -1.86 10.66
C LEU A 317 10.71 -0.85 10.05
N LYS A 318 11.97 -1.25 9.86
CA LYS A 318 12.97 -0.41 9.19
C LYS A 318 12.65 -0.23 7.70
N VAL A 319 12.08 -1.24 7.06
CA VAL A 319 11.64 -1.18 5.66
C VAL A 319 10.50 -0.18 5.47
N PHE A 320 9.62 -0.02 6.45
CA PHE A 320 8.50 0.93 6.45
C PHE A 320 8.77 2.18 7.31
N GLU A 321 10.04 2.51 7.58
CA GLU A 321 10.41 3.61 8.46
C GLU A 321 9.84 4.96 7.98
N ASP A 322 9.80 5.17 6.66
CA ASP A 322 9.30 6.41 6.08
C ASP A 322 7.78 6.54 6.25
N ASP A 323 7.02 5.44 6.20
CA ASP A 323 5.59 5.44 6.55
C ASP A 323 5.39 5.90 8.00
N TYR A 324 6.10 5.33 8.98
CA TYR A 324 5.94 5.73 10.38
C TYR A 324 6.37 7.17 10.67
N LYS A 325 7.39 7.68 9.96
CA LYS A 325 7.86 9.06 10.11
C LYS A 325 6.92 10.07 9.47
N ARG A 326 6.42 9.77 8.25
CA ARG A 326 5.65 10.72 7.44
C ARG A 326 4.17 10.66 7.72
N LEU A 327 3.66 9.52 8.21
CA LEU A 327 2.24 9.27 8.46
C LEU A 327 2.02 9.11 9.98
N PRO A 328 2.00 10.21 10.75
CA PRO A 328 1.78 10.14 12.18
C PRO A 328 0.49 9.42 12.56
N GLY A 329 0.54 8.57 13.58
CA GLY A 329 -0.62 7.80 14.04
C GLY A 329 -0.82 6.45 13.33
N VAL A 330 -0.16 6.20 12.20
CA VAL A 330 -0.40 4.98 11.40
C VAL A 330 -0.06 3.67 12.13
N GLY A 331 0.86 3.69 13.10
CA GLY A 331 1.30 2.50 13.87
C GLY A 331 0.60 2.27 15.21
N CYS A 332 -0.33 3.16 15.58
CA CYS A 332 -0.84 3.25 16.95
C CYS A 332 -1.80 2.14 17.37
N SER A 333 -2.33 1.36 16.43
CA SER A 333 -3.31 0.30 16.73
C SER A 333 -2.65 -1.06 16.89
N PHE A 334 -1.81 -1.47 15.93
CA PHE A 334 -1.32 -2.83 15.84
C PHE A 334 0.16 -2.95 16.17
N THR A 335 1.00 -2.09 15.58
CA THR A 335 2.43 -2.20 15.76
C THR A 335 2.85 -2.01 17.21
N ASP A 336 2.32 -1.00 17.90
CA ASP A 336 2.60 -0.78 19.33
C ASP A 336 2.15 -1.97 20.20
N TYR A 337 1.02 -2.58 19.87
CA TYR A 337 0.53 -3.80 20.53
C TYR A 337 1.50 -4.98 20.35
N ILE A 338 1.95 -5.24 19.12
CA ILE A 338 2.89 -6.34 18.82
C ILE A 338 4.26 -6.13 19.47
N LEU A 339 4.65 -4.89 19.76
CA LEU A 339 5.94 -4.57 20.38
C LEU A 339 5.87 -4.53 21.91
N ASN A 340 4.80 -5.08 22.50
CA ASN A 340 4.54 -5.12 23.94
C ASN A 340 4.62 -3.72 24.57
N GLY A 341 4.05 -2.71 23.91
CA GLY A 341 4.05 -1.33 24.38
C GLY A 341 5.37 -0.57 24.16
N THR A 342 6.37 -1.18 23.51
CA THR A 342 7.54 -0.42 23.04
C THR A 342 7.10 0.41 21.84
N SER A 343 7.14 1.74 21.98
CA SER A 343 6.81 2.67 20.89
C SER A 343 7.69 2.39 19.66
N VAL A 344 7.07 2.37 18.48
CA VAL A 344 7.79 2.29 17.19
C VAL A 344 8.88 3.34 17.07
N PHE A 345 8.61 4.56 17.56
CA PHE A 345 9.56 5.66 17.50
C PHE A 345 10.81 5.40 18.36
N ASP A 346 10.66 4.79 19.52
CA ASP A 346 11.79 4.44 20.39
C ASP A 346 12.68 3.40 19.70
N LEU A 347 12.08 2.40 19.07
CA LEU A 347 12.81 1.36 18.34
C LEU A 347 13.58 1.92 17.15
N LEU A 348 12.95 2.78 16.34
CA LEU A 348 13.59 3.40 15.17
C LEU A 348 14.75 4.32 15.59
N ASN A 349 14.59 5.06 16.70
CA ASN A 349 15.63 5.96 17.23
C ASN A 349 16.83 5.21 17.82
N ILE A 350 16.62 4.07 18.48
CA ILE A 350 17.73 3.24 19.01
C ILE A 350 18.64 2.77 17.86
N THR A 351 18.05 2.30 16.75
CA THR A 351 18.84 1.83 15.60
C THR A 351 19.67 2.93 14.94
N THR A 352 19.14 4.14 14.81
CA THR A 352 19.90 5.26 14.21
C THR A 352 21.02 5.72 15.13
N GLY A 353 20.79 5.75 16.45
CA GLY A 353 21.82 6.05 17.45
C GLY A 353 22.97 5.03 17.44
N LEU A 354 22.65 3.73 17.39
CA LEU A 354 23.64 2.64 17.31
C LEU A 354 24.46 2.70 16.01
N ALA A 355 23.82 2.88 14.86
CA ALA A 355 24.52 2.99 13.58
C ALA A 355 25.48 4.21 13.56
N ALA A 356 25.03 5.35 14.10
CA ALA A 356 25.87 6.54 14.24
C ALA A 356 27.03 6.32 15.21
N ALA A 357 26.82 5.61 16.32
CA ALA A 357 27.86 5.28 17.29
C ALA A 357 28.93 4.34 16.71
N VAL A 358 28.52 3.29 16.00
CA VAL A 358 29.44 2.36 15.31
C VAL A 358 30.23 3.08 14.22
N SER A 359 29.59 3.96 13.44
CA SER A 359 30.28 4.79 12.44
C SER A 359 31.32 5.71 13.09
N LYS A 360 30.99 6.36 14.21
CA LYS A 360 31.94 7.21 14.95
C LYS A 360 33.11 6.40 15.53
N GLN A 361 32.86 5.21 16.05
CA GLN A 361 33.90 4.33 16.59
C GLN A 361 34.86 3.83 15.50
N ASN A 362 34.35 3.55 14.30
CA ASN A 362 35.18 3.18 13.14
C ASN A 362 36.03 4.36 12.63
N ILE A 363 35.47 5.59 12.62
CA ILE A 363 36.23 6.80 12.28
C ILE A 363 37.32 7.08 13.33
N GLN A 364 37.03 6.90 14.63
CA GLN A 364 38.04 7.04 15.68
C GLN A 364 39.13 5.97 15.64
N LYS A 365 38.80 4.73 15.24
CA LYS A 365 39.81 3.68 15.00
C LYS A 365 40.67 3.97 13.77
N ALA A 366 40.09 4.53 12.70
CA ALA A 366 40.83 4.94 11.50
C ALA A 366 41.76 6.14 11.74
N ASN A 367 41.43 7.00 12.71
CA ASN A 367 42.24 8.17 13.08
C ASN A 367 43.24 7.89 14.23
N ARG A 368 43.49 6.63 14.60
CA ARG A 368 44.62 6.33 15.48
C ARG A 368 45.93 6.66 14.74
N PRO A 369 46.85 7.45 15.33
CA PRO A 369 48.12 7.74 14.69
C PRO A 369 48.83 6.42 14.38
N ALA A 370 49.24 6.26 13.13
CA ALA A 370 50.00 5.11 12.67
C ALA A 370 51.27 4.99 13.53
N GLY A 371 51.25 4.08 14.51
CA GLY A 371 52.46 3.66 15.19
C GLY A 371 53.44 3.14 14.15
N ASN A 372 54.71 3.54 14.29
CA ASN A 372 55.82 3.20 13.40
C ASN A 372 55.81 1.74 12.95
N TRP A 373 55.31 1.49 11.75
CA TRP A 373 55.52 0.24 11.04
C TRP A 373 56.88 0.30 10.36
N THR A 374 57.84 -0.43 10.93
CA THR A 374 59.12 -0.74 10.29
C THR A 374 58.87 -1.44 8.96
N ARG A 375 59.37 -0.83 7.88
CA ARG A 375 59.26 -1.33 6.51
C ARG A 375 59.92 -2.71 6.37
N PRO A 376 59.22 -3.74 5.86
CA PRO A 376 59.87 -4.91 5.31
C PRO A 376 60.48 -4.56 3.95
N ARG A 377 61.73 -4.99 3.77
CA ARG A 377 62.54 -4.89 2.55
C ARG A 377 61.82 -5.57 1.38
N ARG A 378 61.56 -4.84 0.29
CA ARG A 378 61.07 -5.39 -0.98
C ARG A 378 62.21 -6.09 -1.72
N ASN A 379 62.05 -7.38 -2.00
CA ASN A 379 62.78 -8.04 -3.09
C ASN A 379 62.02 -7.84 -4.40
N ARG A 380 62.75 -7.35 -5.40
CA ARG A 380 62.35 -7.14 -6.78
C ARG A 380 62.62 -8.43 -7.54
N THR A 381 61.60 -9.00 -8.18
CA THR A 381 61.79 -9.88 -9.35
C THR A 381 60.69 -9.58 -10.35
N ALA A 382 61.13 -9.34 -11.58
CA ALA A 382 60.34 -8.95 -12.74
C ALA A 382 59.95 -10.16 -13.59
N ARG A 383 58.84 -10.04 -14.33
CA ARG A 383 58.51 -10.57 -15.68
C ARG A 383 57.01 -10.30 -15.92
N SER A 384 56.62 -9.46 -16.88
CA SER A 384 56.26 -9.78 -18.29
C SER A 384 55.26 -10.94 -18.38
N SER A 385 54.11 -10.86 -19.03
CA SER A 385 53.82 -10.33 -20.36
C SER A 385 52.31 -10.16 -20.57
N ALA A 386 51.97 -9.42 -21.64
CA ALA A 386 50.65 -9.16 -22.18
C ALA A 386 49.84 -10.41 -22.58
N VAL A 387 48.52 -10.26 -22.78
CA VAL A 387 47.80 -10.56 -24.03
C VAL A 387 46.35 -10.08 -23.92
N GLN A 388 45.92 -9.33 -24.94
CA GLN A 388 44.56 -8.90 -25.23
C GLN A 388 43.71 -10.07 -25.74
N THR A 389 42.42 -10.10 -25.43
CA THR A 389 41.39 -10.52 -26.41
C THR A 389 40.03 -9.95 -26.04
N ALA A 390 39.53 -9.07 -26.90
CA ALA A 390 38.13 -8.68 -26.97
C ALA A 390 37.38 -9.75 -27.79
N GLN A 391 36.23 -10.22 -27.32
CA GLN A 391 35.32 -11.06 -28.10
C GLN A 391 34.10 -10.26 -28.52
N ALA A 392 33.81 -10.37 -29.81
CA ALA A 392 32.74 -9.70 -30.53
C ALA A 392 31.38 -10.40 -30.31
N VAL A 393 30.33 -9.58 -30.31
CA VAL A 393 28.92 -9.96 -30.30
C VAL A 393 28.44 -10.18 -31.73
N PRO A 394 27.75 -11.29 -32.07
CA PRO A 394 27.03 -11.39 -33.34
C PRO A 394 25.59 -10.87 -33.21
N ALA A 395 25.16 -10.18 -34.26
CA ALA A 395 23.82 -9.62 -34.47
C ALA A 395 22.76 -10.72 -34.71
N PRO A 396 21.47 -10.45 -34.44
CA PRO A 396 20.40 -11.41 -34.69
C PRO A 396 19.91 -11.41 -36.15
N GLU A 397 19.67 -12.61 -36.61
CA GLU A 397 19.17 -13.03 -37.91
C GLU A 397 17.67 -12.68 -38.07
N GLN A 398 17.31 -12.07 -39.19
CA GLN A 398 15.92 -11.80 -39.58
C GLN A 398 15.30 -13.06 -40.19
N LEU A 399 14.17 -13.53 -39.64
CA LEU A 399 13.28 -14.49 -40.30
C LEU A 399 11.93 -13.84 -40.55
N GLN A 400 11.63 -13.65 -41.82
CA GLN A 400 10.30 -13.32 -42.35
C GLN A 400 9.52 -14.60 -42.63
N GLY A 401 8.20 -14.54 -42.39
CA GLY A 401 7.21 -15.25 -43.18
C GLY A 401 6.53 -16.45 -42.50
N ALA A 402 5.25 -16.31 -42.16
CA ALA A 402 4.18 -17.09 -42.79
C ALA A 402 2.80 -16.65 -42.29
N SER A 403 1.93 -16.37 -43.26
CA SER A 403 0.48 -16.27 -43.18
C SER A 403 -0.14 -17.65 -42.97
N SER A 404 -1.23 -17.74 -42.19
CA SER A 404 -2.46 -18.45 -42.61
C SER A 404 -3.55 -18.49 -41.52
N THR A 405 -4.77 -18.17 -41.94
CA THR A 405 -6.10 -18.78 -41.63
C THR A 405 -6.34 -19.29 -40.21
N GLY A 406 -7.32 -18.78 -39.46
CA GLY A 406 -8.74 -18.96 -39.72
C GLY A 406 -9.29 -20.10 -38.84
N GLY A 407 -10.15 -19.80 -37.86
CA GLY A 407 -10.71 -20.85 -37.00
C GLY A 407 -11.53 -20.38 -35.79
N THR A 408 -12.83 -20.24 -36.00
CA THR A 408 -13.95 -20.64 -35.12
C THR A 408 -13.92 -20.32 -33.61
N ARG A 409 -14.86 -19.44 -33.23
CA ARG A 409 -15.48 -19.32 -31.90
C ARG A 409 -16.05 -20.67 -31.40
N PRO A 410 -16.01 -20.89 -30.08
CA PRO A 410 -17.14 -21.50 -29.39
C PRO A 410 -17.66 -20.64 -28.23
N SER A 411 -18.97 -20.44 -28.31
CA SER A 411 -20.01 -20.48 -27.28
C SER A 411 -19.71 -20.12 -25.82
N ARG A 412 -20.56 -19.20 -25.33
CA ARG A 412 -20.80 -18.81 -23.94
C ARG A 412 -21.04 -20.03 -23.04
N ILE A 413 -20.31 -20.06 -21.93
CA ILE A 413 -20.65 -20.86 -20.74
C ILE A 413 -21.19 -19.87 -19.69
N ALA A 414 -22.37 -20.18 -19.15
CA ALA A 414 -23.02 -19.40 -18.09
C ALA A 414 -22.20 -19.45 -16.78
N PRO A 415 -22.19 -18.39 -15.96
CA PRO A 415 -21.59 -18.46 -14.64
C PRO A 415 -22.58 -19.12 -13.67
N ASP A 416 -22.26 -20.34 -13.25
CA ASP A 416 -22.89 -20.98 -12.10
C ASP A 416 -22.53 -20.20 -10.82
N GLN A 417 -23.60 -19.91 -10.07
CA GLN A 417 -23.56 -19.40 -8.71
C GLN A 417 -23.01 -20.47 -7.78
N LEU A 418 -21.93 -20.16 -7.07
CA LEU A 418 -21.51 -20.87 -5.85
C LEU A 418 -20.93 -19.84 -4.88
N GLY A 419 -21.85 -19.09 -4.26
CA GLY A 419 -21.61 -18.35 -3.04
C GLY A 419 -22.10 -19.18 -1.86
N ALA A 420 -21.18 -19.74 -1.09
CA ALA A 420 -21.44 -20.22 0.26
C ALA A 420 -20.22 -19.84 1.10
N GLN A 421 -20.27 -18.64 1.67
CA GLN A 421 -19.30 -18.15 2.62
C GLN A 421 -19.83 -18.50 4.01
N MET A 422 -19.12 -19.38 4.72
CA MET A 422 -19.38 -19.66 6.12
C MET A 422 -18.92 -18.48 6.96
N ASP A 423 -19.87 -17.91 7.69
CA ASP A 423 -19.63 -16.93 8.75
C ASP A 423 -18.81 -17.56 9.88
N LEU A 424 -17.74 -16.87 10.28
CA LEU A 424 -17.15 -17.01 11.60
C LEU A 424 -17.03 -15.61 12.20
N ASP A 425 -17.92 -15.36 13.16
CA ASP A 425 -17.93 -14.20 14.04
C ASP A 425 -16.58 -14.03 14.74
N PHE A 426 -16.05 -12.80 14.72
CA PHE A 426 -15.02 -12.36 15.67
C PHE A 426 -15.25 -10.90 16.02
N SER A 427 -15.78 -10.70 17.23
CA SER A 427 -15.67 -9.51 18.07
C SER A 427 -14.25 -9.35 18.59
#